data_AF-A0A0F2PMH2-F1
#
_entry.id   AF-A0A0F2PMH2-F1
#
_cell.length_a   1.000
_cell.length_b   1.000
_cell.length_c   1.000
_cell.angle_alpha   90.00
_cell.angle_beta   90.00
_cell.angle_gamma   90.00
#
_symmetry.space_group_name_H-M   'P 1'
#
loop_
_entity.id
_entity.type
_entity.pdbx_description
1 polymer ?
#
loop_
_entity_poly.entity_id
_entity_poly.type
_entity_poly.pdbx_seq_one_letter_code
_entity_poly.pdbx_strand_id
1 'polypeptide(L)'
;MVDDIQKVIVQFRDGCEIEIAPGNLSESTLLELASSGFELNTLNAEKDARYILLEWGDGWKEVLKAPGDVTKLIRYYVISRPEDSGRIVFARNDSDYPELVEIYRKPKELKRVTII
;
A
#
# COMPACT_ATOMS: atom_id res chain seq x y z
N MET A 1 22.95 -7.05 -4.58
CA MET A 1 22.73 -6.62 -3.17
C MET A 1 22.51 -5.13 -3.30
N VAL A 2 21.28 -4.68 -3.09
CA VAL A 2 20.90 -3.28 -3.29
C VAL A 2 20.61 -2.73 -1.91
N ASP A 3 21.20 -1.59 -1.58
CA ASP A 3 21.20 -1.03 -0.23
C ASP A 3 20.09 0.01 -0.09
N ASP A 4 19.31 -0.12 0.99
CA ASP A 4 18.24 0.80 1.37
C ASP A 4 18.82 2.09 1.99
N ILE A 5 18.27 3.24 1.63
CA ILE A 5 18.74 4.54 2.15
C ILE A 5 18.22 4.75 3.57
N GLN A 6 19.08 4.53 4.56
CA GLN A 6 18.73 4.73 5.97
C GLN A 6 18.82 6.20 6.42
N LYS A 7 19.74 6.99 5.83
CA LYS A 7 20.06 8.36 6.27
C LYS A 7 20.63 9.19 5.13
N VAL A 8 20.23 10.46 5.05
CA VAL A 8 20.78 11.43 4.09
C VAL A 8 21.40 12.58 4.88
N ILE A 9 22.69 12.82 4.65
CA ILE A 9 23.42 13.95 5.21
C ILE A 9 23.82 14.85 4.05
N VAL A 10 23.39 16.10 4.08
CA VAL A 10 23.80 17.12 3.11
C VAL A 10 24.87 17.97 3.77
N GLN A 11 26.07 17.92 3.20
CA GLN A 11 27.18 18.77 3.61
C GLN A 11 27.26 19.98 2.68
N PHE A 12 27.21 21.16 3.26
CA PHE A 12 27.34 22.43 2.56
C PHE A 12 28.80 22.87 2.48
N ARG A 13 29.09 23.82 1.58
CA ARG A 13 30.46 24.32 1.34
C ARG A 13 31.06 25.05 2.54
N ASP A 14 30.23 25.55 3.45
CA ASP A 14 30.64 26.17 4.70
C ASP A 14 30.99 25.14 5.80
N GLY A 15 30.90 23.84 5.48
CA GLY A 15 31.13 22.75 6.43
C GLY A 15 29.92 22.44 7.32
N CYS A 16 28.79 23.11 7.13
CA CYS A 16 27.56 22.76 7.82
C CYS A 16 27.01 21.44 7.28
N GLU A 17 26.47 20.62 8.18
CA GLU A 17 25.78 19.38 7.82
C GLU A 17 24.33 19.45 8.29
N ILE A 18 23.41 19.03 7.43
CA ILE A 18 22.02 18.81 7.81
C ILE A 18 21.63 17.36 7.51
N GLU A 19 20.84 16.81 8.42
CA GLU A 19 20.21 15.51 8.24
C GLU A 19 18.83 15.71 7.61
N ILE A 20 18.60 15.03 6.49
CA ILE A 20 17.32 15.05 5.78
C ILE A 20 16.73 13.64 5.85
N ALA A 21 15.48 13.55 6.32
CA ALA A 21 14.73 12.31 6.23
C ALA A 21 14.54 11.94 4.75
N PRO A 22 14.75 10.68 4.33
CA PRO A 22 14.64 10.31 2.92
C PRO A 22 13.29 10.67 2.26
N GLY A 23 12.20 10.65 3.03
CA GLY A 23 10.87 11.06 2.56
C GLY A 23 10.68 12.56 2.32
N ASN A 24 11.63 13.40 2.73
CA ASN A 24 11.64 14.84 2.49
C ASN A 24 12.50 15.23 1.27
N LEU A 25 13.07 14.26 0.56
CA LEU A 25 13.80 14.51 -0.67
C LEU A 25 12.83 14.83 -1.83
N SER A 26 13.27 15.70 -2.73
CA SER A 26 12.55 15.94 -3.97
C SER A 26 12.57 14.71 -4.86
N GLU A 27 11.53 14.53 -5.67
CA GLU A 27 11.44 13.43 -6.66
C GLU A 27 12.64 13.41 -7.61
N SER A 28 13.11 14.58 -8.04
CA SER A 28 14.32 14.70 -8.86
C SER A 28 15.57 14.16 -8.17
N THR A 29 15.76 14.46 -6.88
CA THR A 29 16.92 13.97 -6.10
C THR A 29 16.85 12.46 -5.88
N LEU A 30 15.64 11.93 -5.68
CA LEU A 30 15.42 10.51 -5.53
C LEU A 30 15.78 9.75 -6.81
N LEU A 31 15.40 10.26 -7.98
CA LEU A 31 15.75 9.66 -9.29
C LEU A 31 17.27 9.67 -9.55
N GLU A 32 17.97 10.72 -9.13
CA GLU A 32 19.43 10.79 -9.22
C GLU A 32 20.12 9.75 -8.31
N LEU A 33 19.61 9.57 -7.09
CA LEU A 33 20.07 8.53 -6.17
C LEU A 33 19.78 7.12 -6.71
N ALA A 34 18.63 6.92 -7.32
CA ALA A 34 18.27 5.66 -7.96
C ALA A 34 19.21 5.30 -9.12
N SER A 35 19.56 6.30 -9.92
CA SER A 35 20.55 6.16 -10.99
C SER A 35 21.95 5.82 -10.47
N SER A 36 22.22 6.09 -9.20
CA SER A 36 23.46 5.74 -8.49
C SER A 36 23.41 4.37 -7.81
N GLY A 37 22.29 3.63 -7.93
CA GLY A 37 22.14 2.27 -7.43
C GLY A 37 21.41 2.13 -6.09
N PHE A 38 20.78 3.20 -5.58
CA PHE A 38 19.97 3.14 -4.36
C PHE A 38 18.49 2.84 -4.65
N GLU A 39 17.81 2.08 -3.79
CA GLU A 39 16.37 1.82 -3.96
C GLU A 39 15.50 3.03 -3.62
N LEU A 40 14.47 3.28 -4.44
CA LEU A 40 13.48 4.36 -4.28
C LEU A 40 12.42 4.07 -3.19
N ASN A 41 12.62 3.05 -2.36
CA ASN A 41 11.67 2.62 -1.32
C ASN A 41 11.41 3.69 -0.25
N THR A 42 12.17 4.78 -0.27
CA THR A 42 12.02 5.97 0.57
C THR A 42 10.80 6.83 0.24
N LEU A 43 10.10 6.55 -0.87
CA LEU A 43 8.77 7.07 -1.16
C LEU A 43 7.68 6.39 -0.29
N ASN A 44 7.90 6.22 1.02
CA ASN A 44 6.92 6.00 2.11
C ASN A 44 5.60 5.19 1.87
N ALA A 45 5.47 4.41 0.80
CA ALA A 45 4.22 3.78 0.41
C ALA A 45 4.20 2.29 0.72
N GLU A 46 5.35 1.70 1.02
CA GLU A 46 5.48 0.24 1.23
C GLU A 46 5.62 -0.14 2.70
N LYS A 47 6.12 0.74 3.56
CA LYS A 47 6.33 0.44 4.99
C LYS A 47 5.01 0.24 5.76
N ASP A 48 3.93 0.85 5.29
CA ASP A 48 2.60 0.67 5.86
C ASP A 48 1.69 -0.21 4.99
N ALA A 49 2.15 -0.75 3.85
CA ALA A 49 1.27 -1.48 2.94
C ALA A 49 0.61 -2.69 3.65
N ARG A 50 -0.71 -2.63 3.80
CA ARG A 50 -1.52 -3.74 4.30
C ARG A 50 -1.98 -4.59 3.12
N TYR A 51 -2.25 -5.85 3.39
CA TYR A 51 -2.74 -6.78 2.41
C TYR A 51 -4.10 -7.32 2.84
N ILE A 52 -4.92 -7.67 1.85
CA ILE A 52 -6.21 -8.32 2.07
C ILE A 52 -6.09 -9.74 1.53
N LEU A 53 -6.23 -10.72 2.41
CA LEU A 53 -6.36 -12.13 2.03
C LEU A 53 -7.84 -12.48 1.86
N LEU A 54 -8.20 -12.85 0.64
CA LEU A 54 -9.50 -13.42 0.28
C LEU A 54 -9.35 -14.94 0.23
N GLU A 55 -10.14 -15.67 1.01
CA GLU A 55 -10.28 -17.13 0.91
C GLU A 55 -11.63 -17.46 0.29
N TRP A 56 -11.61 -18.27 -0.77
CA TRP A 56 -12.78 -18.68 -1.52
C TRP A 56 -13.24 -20.09 -1.11
N GLY A 57 -14.48 -20.44 -1.44
CA GLY A 57 -15.10 -21.72 -1.07
C GLY A 57 -14.42 -22.94 -1.70
N ASP A 58 -13.75 -22.77 -2.83
CA ASP A 58 -12.92 -23.79 -3.51
C ASP A 58 -11.52 -23.97 -2.86
N GLY A 59 -11.21 -23.19 -1.83
CA GLY A 59 -9.90 -23.19 -1.17
C GLY A 59 -8.87 -22.27 -1.85
N TRP A 60 -9.22 -21.60 -2.94
CA TRP A 60 -8.37 -20.57 -3.55
C TRP A 60 -8.13 -19.43 -2.57
N LYS A 61 -6.94 -18.82 -2.66
CA LYS A 61 -6.56 -17.64 -1.89
C LYS A 61 -6.05 -16.56 -2.82
N GLU A 62 -6.52 -15.35 -2.62
CA GLU A 62 -6.16 -14.18 -3.41
C GLU A 62 -5.69 -13.06 -2.48
N VAL A 63 -4.65 -12.35 -2.89
CA VAL A 63 -4.07 -11.25 -2.10
C VAL A 63 -4.22 -9.97 -2.88
N LEU A 64 -4.82 -8.96 -2.24
CA LEU A 64 -4.95 -7.62 -2.78
C LEU A 64 -4.13 -6.66 -1.94
N LYS A 65 -3.42 -5.73 -2.58
CA LYS A 65 -2.74 -4.63 -1.88
C LYS A 65 -3.80 -3.64 -1.39
N ALA A 66 -3.70 -3.22 -0.14
CA ALA A 66 -4.57 -2.23 0.48
C ALA A 66 -3.76 -1.02 0.95
N PRO A 67 -4.39 0.16 1.06
CA PRO A 67 -3.79 1.30 1.74
C PRO A 67 -3.39 0.94 3.18
N GLY A 68 -2.26 1.48 3.63
CA GLY A 68 -1.68 1.09 4.91
C GLY A 68 -2.45 1.54 6.15
N ASP A 69 -3.31 2.52 5.97
CA ASP A 69 -4.21 3.09 6.96
C ASP A 69 -5.55 2.33 7.07
N VAL A 70 -5.73 1.22 6.33
CA VAL A 70 -6.93 0.37 6.43
C VAL A 70 -6.96 -0.34 7.78
N THR A 71 -7.96 -0.06 8.60
CA THR A 71 -8.02 -0.58 9.98
C THR A 71 -8.96 -1.72 10.20
N LYS A 72 -10.10 -1.72 9.50
CA LYS A 72 -11.12 -2.76 9.65
C LYS A 72 -11.94 -2.93 8.39
N LEU A 73 -12.40 -4.15 8.19
CA LEU A 73 -13.49 -4.47 7.28
C LEU A 73 -14.80 -3.88 7.85
N ILE A 74 -15.46 -3.01 7.11
CA ILE A 74 -16.77 -2.47 7.49
C ILE A 74 -17.87 -3.40 6.98
N ARG A 75 -17.84 -3.73 5.68
CA ARG A 75 -18.91 -4.52 5.06
C ARG A 75 -18.47 -5.17 3.76
N TYR A 76 -19.12 -6.29 3.45
CA TYR A 76 -19.03 -6.96 2.17
C TYR A 76 -20.44 -7.09 1.57
N TYR A 77 -20.59 -6.72 0.30
CA TYR A 77 -21.84 -6.90 -0.42
C TYR A 77 -21.59 -7.48 -1.80
N VAL A 78 -22.55 -8.27 -2.27
CA VAL A 78 -22.56 -8.81 -3.62
C VAL A 78 -23.62 -8.06 -4.42
N ILE A 79 -23.23 -7.47 -5.55
CA ILE A 79 -24.17 -6.84 -6.47
C ILE A 79 -24.51 -7.87 -7.56
N SER A 80 -25.71 -8.45 -7.47
CA SER A 80 -26.26 -9.30 -8.52
C SER A 80 -26.79 -8.45 -9.68
N ARG A 81 -25.87 -7.96 -10.50
CA ARG A 81 -26.12 -7.40 -11.86
C ARG A 81 -25.59 -8.42 -12.88
N PRO A 82 -25.81 -8.27 -14.20
CA PRO A 82 -25.31 -9.24 -15.20
C PRO A 82 -23.80 -9.57 -15.10
N GLU A 83 -23.03 -8.75 -14.38
CA GLU A 83 -21.58 -8.85 -14.21
C GLU A 83 -21.13 -9.52 -12.88
N ASP A 84 -22.05 -9.91 -12.00
CA ASP A 84 -21.80 -10.63 -10.71
C ASP A 84 -20.51 -10.16 -9.98
N SER A 85 -20.48 -8.89 -9.52
CA SER A 85 -19.32 -8.31 -8.83
C SER A 85 -19.50 -8.21 -7.30
N GLY A 86 -18.40 -8.36 -6.56
CA GLY A 86 -18.35 -8.18 -5.11
C GLY A 86 -17.72 -6.84 -4.74
N ARG A 87 -18.17 -6.21 -3.65
CA ARG A 87 -17.58 -4.98 -3.12
C ARG A 87 -17.24 -5.12 -1.66
N ILE A 88 -15.99 -4.79 -1.33
CA ILE A 88 -15.49 -4.73 0.03
C ILE A 88 -15.31 -3.28 0.44
N VAL A 89 -15.82 -2.94 1.62
CA VAL A 89 -15.72 -1.60 2.20
C VAL A 89 -14.82 -1.63 3.42
N PHE A 90 -13.77 -0.82 3.43
CA PHE A 90 -12.80 -0.73 4.53
C PHE A 90 -12.84 0.64 5.21
N ALA A 91 -12.60 0.65 6.52
CA ALA A 91 -12.37 1.88 7.26
C ALA A 91 -10.91 2.30 7.13
N ARG A 92 -10.69 3.61 7.03
CA ARG A 92 -9.37 4.24 7.03
C ARG A 92 -9.21 5.06 8.31
N ASN A 93 -8.00 5.16 8.84
CA ASN A 93 -7.74 5.93 10.07
C ASN A 93 -8.00 7.43 9.91
N ASP A 94 -7.62 8.00 8.76
CA ASP A 94 -7.56 9.45 8.56
C ASP A 94 -8.59 9.95 7.54
N SER A 95 -9.68 9.20 7.31
CA SER A 95 -10.69 9.56 6.32
C SER A 95 -12.10 9.21 6.80
N ASP A 96 -13.00 10.19 6.70
CA ASP A 96 -14.45 10.00 6.86
C ASP A 96 -15.06 9.18 5.70
N TYR A 97 -14.31 9.00 4.61
CA TYR A 97 -14.70 8.21 3.45
C TYR A 97 -14.07 6.82 3.48
N PRO A 98 -14.86 5.75 3.45
CA PRO A 98 -14.34 4.39 3.44
C PRO A 98 -13.79 4.02 2.06
N GLU A 99 -12.78 3.15 2.05
CA GLU A 99 -12.19 2.61 0.83
C GLU A 99 -13.11 1.53 0.23
N LEU A 100 -13.25 1.53 -1.09
CA LEU A 100 -14.07 0.55 -1.81
C LEU A 100 -13.20 -0.29 -2.76
N VAL A 101 -13.13 -1.58 -2.50
CA VAL A 101 -12.42 -2.55 -3.34
C VAL A 101 -13.44 -3.40 -4.08
N GLU A 102 -13.37 -3.40 -5.41
CA GLU A 102 -14.21 -4.25 -6.26
C GLU A 102 -13.51 -5.58 -6.54
N ILE A 103 -14.27 -6.67 -6.51
CA ILE A 103 -13.79 -8.02 -6.82
C ILE A 103 -14.60 -8.58 -7.98
N TYR A 104 -13.91 -9.05 -9.01
CA TYR A 104 -14.51 -9.56 -10.25
C TYR A 104 -14.61 -11.10 -10.31
N ARG A 105 -14.31 -11.80 -9.22
CA ARG A 105 -14.39 -13.28 -9.12
C ARG A 105 -15.56 -13.70 -8.25
N LYS A 106 -16.35 -14.67 -8.75
CA LYS A 106 -17.46 -15.40 -8.09
C LYS A 106 -17.75 -14.97 -6.65
N PRO A 107 -18.31 -13.76 -6.46
CA PRO A 107 -18.33 -13.11 -5.14
C PRO A 107 -19.14 -13.91 -4.11
N LYS A 108 -20.14 -14.67 -4.56
CA LYS A 108 -20.96 -15.56 -3.72
C LYS A 108 -20.18 -16.74 -3.12
N GLU A 109 -18.99 -17.05 -3.64
CA GLU A 109 -18.11 -18.10 -3.12
C GLU A 109 -17.05 -17.55 -2.15
N LEU A 110 -17.06 -16.24 -1.83
CA LEU A 110 -16.12 -15.68 -0.86
C LEU A 110 -16.43 -16.20 0.55
N LYS A 111 -15.46 -16.90 1.15
CA LYS A 111 -15.61 -17.57 2.45
C LYS A 111 -15.04 -16.75 3.59
N ARG A 112 -13.88 -16.10 3.40
CA ARG A 112 -13.23 -15.29 4.43
C ARG A 112 -12.48 -14.10 3.83
N VAL A 113 -12.47 -13.00 4.57
CA VAL A 113 -11.66 -11.81 4.32
C VAL A 113 -10.82 -11.54 5.56
N THR A 114 -9.51 -11.36 5.39
CA THR A 114 -8.58 -11.08 6.49
C THR A 114 -7.59 -9.99 6.06
N ILE A 115 -7.34 -9.02 6.95
CA ILE A 115 -6.28 -8.02 6.75
C ILE A 115 -4.98 -8.62 7.32
N ILE A 116 -3.91 -8.58 6.54
CA ILE A 116 -2.58 -9.11 6.85
C ILE A 116 -1.50 -8.05 6.65
#